data_AF-T1BTQ7-F1
#
_entry.id   AF-T1BTQ7-F1
#
_cell.length_a   1.000
_cell.length_b   1.000
_cell.length_c   1.000
_cell.angle_alpha   90.00
_cell.angle_beta   90.00
_cell.angle_gamma   90.00
#
_symmetry.space_group_name_H-M   'P 1'
#
loop_
_entity.id
_entity.type
_entity.pdbx_description
1 polymer ?
#
loop_
_entity_poly.entity_id
_entity_poly.type
_entity_poly.pdbx_seq_one_letter_code
_entity_poly.pdbx_strand_id
1 'polypeptide(L)'
;TGSGTGIAEAVSGIAQIGASDAYMSDFQVRQHPEILNIPLTISSQMVNYNIPGLNRAHLKLSGPVLAAMYAGKVRYWNAPAIARLNPGVRLPH
;
A
#
# COMPACT_ATOMS: atom_id res chain seq x y z
N THR A 1 15.82 -3.60 -0.54
CA THR A 1 16.04 -2.23 -0.05
C THR A 1 14.85 -1.30 -0.26
N GLY A 2 13.88 -1.61 -1.13
CA GLY A 2 12.63 -0.85 -1.25
C GLY A 2 12.76 0.42 -2.09
N SER A 3 11.63 0.97 -2.53
CA SER A 3 11.56 2.05 -3.52
C SER A 3 12.37 3.30 -3.17
N GLY A 4 12.36 3.72 -1.90
CA GLY A 4 13.12 4.89 -1.45
C GLY A 4 14.62 4.74 -1.65
N THR A 5 15.18 3.58 -1.32
CA THR A 5 16.59 3.27 -1.57
C THR A 5 16.87 3.15 -3.07
N GLY A 6 15.97 2.54 -3.83
CA GLY A 6 16.13 2.45 -5.29
C GLY A 6 16.28 3.82 -5.95
N ILE A 7 15.42 4.78 -5.60
CA ILE A 7 15.55 6.17 -6.09
C ILE A 7 16.89 6.79 -5.63
N ALA A 8 17.25 6.65 -4.36
CA ALA A 8 18.48 7.24 -3.83
C ALA A 8 19.77 6.67 -4.45
N GLU A 9 19.84 5.36 -4.68
CA GLU A 9 21.00 4.70 -5.28
C GLU A 9 21.13 5.00 -6.79
N ALA A 10 20.01 5.15 -7.51
CA ALA A 10 20.03 5.60 -8.90
C ALA A 10 20.52 7.04 -9.02
N VAL A 11 20.00 7.95 -8.18
CA VAL A 11 20.40 9.37 -8.16
C VAL A 11 21.88 9.54 -7.80
N SER A 12 22.39 8.75 -6.85
CA SER A 12 23.79 8.82 -6.42
C SER A 12 24.77 8.07 -7.34
N GLY A 13 24.28 7.37 -8.36
CA GLY A 13 25.09 6.55 -9.26
C GLY A 13 25.68 5.29 -8.64
N ILE A 14 25.27 4.93 -7.42
CA ILE A 14 25.64 3.66 -6.76
C ILE A 14 25.06 2.47 -7.54
N ALA A 15 23.84 2.62 -8.03
CA ALA A 15 23.17 1.64 -8.89
C ALA A 15 22.88 2.27 -10.26
N GLN A 16 23.10 1.51 -11.34
CA GLN A 16 22.75 1.96 -12.69
C GLN A 16 21.23 1.95 -12.93
N ILE A 17 20.50 1.09 -12.20
CA ILE A 17 19.03 0.99 -12.26
C ILE A 17 18.50 0.89 -10.83
N GLY A 18 17.75 1.90 -10.41
CA GLY A 18 16.99 1.89 -9.17
C GLY A 18 15.55 1.43 -9.39
N ALA A 19 15.13 0.36 -8.71
CA ALA A 19 13.76 -0.11 -8.80
C ALA A 19 12.85 0.63 -7.82
N SER A 20 11.69 1.09 -8.29
CA SER A 20 10.70 1.80 -7.47
C SER A 20 9.28 1.56 -8.00
N ASP A 21 8.35 1.27 -7.09
CA ASP A 21 6.90 1.26 -7.39
C ASP A 21 6.30 2.67 -7.46
N ALA A 22 7.01 3.68 -6.95
CA ALA A 22 6.62 5.09 -6.98
C ALA A 22 7.41 5.84 -8.05
N TYR A 23 6.74 6.72 -8.79
CA TYR A 23 7.42 7.71 -9.62
C TYR A 23 8.13 8.75 -8.75
N MET A 24 9.25 9.29 -9.21
CA MET A 24 9.88 10.45 -8.56
C MET A 24 8.92 11.63 -8.53
N SER A 25 8.87 12.33 -7.39
CA SER A 25 8.10 13.57 -7.28
C SER A 25 8.63 14.66 -8.22
N ASP A 26 7.79 15.63 -8.57
CA ASP A 26 8.21 16.78 -9.39
C ASP A 26 9.42 17.52 -8.84
N PHE A 27 9.56 17.56 -7.51
CA PHE A 27 10.72 18.14 -6.85
C PHE A 27 11.99 17.34 -7.15
N GLN A 28 11.94 16.01 -6.99
CA GLN A 28 13.07 15.14 -7.30
C GLN A 28 13.43 15.17 -8.79
N VAL A 29 12.44 15.19 -9.69
CA VAL A 29 12.67 15.30 -11.14
C VAL A 29 13.36 16.62 -11.49
N ARG A 30 13.00 17.74 -10.83
CA ARG A 30 13.68 19.03 -11.03
C ARG A 30 15.11 19.03 -10.48
N GLN A 31 15.39 18.31 -9.40
CA GLN A 31 16.73 18.22 -8.82
C GLN A 31 17.66 17.31 -9.61
N HIS A 32 17.12 16.29 -10.27
CA HIS A 32 17.85 15.25 -11.00
C HIS A 32 17.27 15.04 -12.41
N PRO A 33 17.32 16.06 -13.28
CA PRO A 33 16.70 16.01 -14.61
C PRO A 33 17.30 14.93 -15.53
N GLU A 34 18.49 14.41 -15.20
CA GLU A 34 19.16 13.32 -15.89
C GLU A 34 18.60 11.92 -15.57
N ILE A 35 17.82 11.79 -14.49
CA ILE A 35 17.23 10.51 -14.06
C ILE A 35 15.80 10.38 -14.60
N LEU A 36 15.52 9.27 -15.27
CA LEU A 36 14.21 8.98 -15.85
C LEU A 36 13.47 7.88 -15.09
N ASN A 37 12.16 8.06 -14.92
CA ASN A 37 11.26 7.01 -14.47
C ASN A 37 10.76 6.25 -15.70
N ILE A 38 11.27 5.03 -15.93
CA ILE A 38 10.89 4.20 -17.09
C ILE A 38 9.96 3.08 -16.60
N PRO A 39 8.65 3.10 -16.96
CA PRO A 39 7.71 2.07 -16.52
C PRO A 39 8.02 0.73 -17.19
N LEU A 40 8.25 -0.32 -16.40
CA LEU A 40 8.59 -1.65 -16.91
C LEU A 40 7.39 -2.59 -16.96
N THR A 41 6.54 -2.59 -15.92
CA THR A 41 5.38 -3.48 -15.78
C THR A 41 4.27 -2.80 -14.98
N ILE A 42 3.08 -3.41 -15.00
CA ILE A 42 1.95 -3.00 -14.15
C ILE A 42 1.88 -3.97 -12.96
N SER A 43 2.03 -3.45 -11.75
CA SER A 43 1.89 -4.20 -10.50
C SER A 43 0.56 -3.88 -9.79
N SER A 44 0.26 -4.59 -8.70
CA SER A 44 -0.91 -4.34 -7.86
C SER A 44 -0.58 -4.59 -6.38
N GLN A 45 -1.35 -3.98 -5.49
CA GLN A 45 -1.19 -4.15 -4.04
C GLN A 45 -2.49 -4.65 -3.42
N MET A 46 -2.37 -5.56 -2.45
CA MET A 46 -3.50 -6.13 -1.71
C MET A 46 -3.36 -5.86 -0.21
N VAL A 47 -4.50 -5.72 0.48
CA VAL A 47 -4.55 -5.66 1.93
C VAL A 47 -4.73 -7.06 2.49
N ASN A 48 -3.70 -7.54 3.18
CA ASN A 48 -3.75 -8.82 3.88
C ASN A 48 -4.08 -8.62 5.36
N TYR A 49 -4.75 -9.60 5.96
CA TYR A 49 -5.14 -9.58 7.36
C TYR A 49 -5.09 -10.99 7.95
N ASN A 50 -4.84 -11.07 9.26
CA ASN A 50 -4.85 -12.33 10.00
C ASN A 50 -6.09 -12.37 10.92
N ILE A 51 -7.10 -13.12 10.50
CA ILE A 51 -8.34 -13.33 11.24
C ILE A 51 -8.63 -14.83 11.23
N PRO A 52 -8.17 -15.58 12.25
CA PRO A 52 -8.41 -17.02 12.34
C PRO A 52 -9.91 -17.33 12.26
N GLY A 53 -10.26 -18.36 11.48
CA GLY A 53 -11.64 -18.76 11.26
C GLY A 53 -12.36 -18.06 10.10
N LEU A 54 -11.74 -17.05 9.47
CA LEU A 54 -12.29 -16.33 8.32
C LEU A 54 -11.67 -16.72 6.97
N ASN A 55 -11.07 -17.92 6.87
CA ASN A 55 -10.27 -18.34 5.71
C ASN A 55 -11.07 -18.61 4.41
N ARG A 56 -12.41 -18.49 4.45
CA ARG A 56 -13.30 -18.71 3.30
C ARG A 56 -14.03 -17.45 2.85
N ALA A 57 -13.76 -16.31 3.47
CA ALA A 57 -14.38 -15.04 3.13
C ALA A 57 -13.31 -13.95 2.91
N HIS A 58 -13.40 -13.27 1.77
CA HIS A 58 -12.60 -12.08 1.50
C HIS A 58 -13.35 -10.85 2.01
N LEU A 59 -12.78 -10.17 3.00
CA LEU A 59 -13.34 -8.95 3.55
C LEU A 59 -13.25 -7.83 2.53
N LYS A 60 -14.38 -7.17 2.34
CA LYS A 60 -14.49 -5.92 1.64
C LYS A 60 -14.05 -4.81 2.58
N LEU A 61 -12.96 -4.14 2.22
CA LEU A 61 -12.43 -2.96 2.89
C LEU A 61 -12.38 -1.82 1.89
N SER A 62 -12.49 -0.59 2.38
CA SER A 62 -12.42 0.62 1.56
C SER A 62 -11.34 1.55 2.11
N GLY A 63 -10.86 2.48 1.28
CA GLY A 63 -9.88 3.50 1.69
C GLY A 63 -10.25 4.22 2.99
N PRO A 64 -11.48 4.74 3.16
CA PRO A 64 -11.90 5.38 4.41
C PRO A 64 -11.88 4.45 5.64
N VAL A 65 -12.27 3.18 5.48
CA VAL A 65 -12.24 2.20 6.59
C VAL A 65 -10.80 1.88 6.97
N LEU A 66 -9.92 1.64 6.00
CA LEU A 66 -8.50 1.41 6.24
C LEU A 66 -7.87 2.63 6.92
N ALA A 67 -8.13 3.84 6.43
CA ALA A 67 -7.64 5.07 7.06
C ALA A 67 -8.07 5.18 8.54
N ALA A 68 -9.33 4.84 8.85
CA ALA A 68 -9.81 4.82 10.22
C ALA A 68 -9.18 3.72 11.09
N MET A 69 -8.85 2.55 10.52
CA MET A 69 -8.11 1.48 11.20
C MET A 69 -6.69 1.93 11.55
N TYR A 70 -5.94 2.45 10.57
CA TYR A 70 -4.58 2.93 10.77
C TYR A 70 -4.52 4.16 11.69
N ALA A 71 -5.58 4.97 11.75
CA ALA A 71 -5.71 6.06 12.71
C ALA A 71 -6.18 5.62 14.11
N GLY A 72 -6.40 4.32 14.34
CA GLY A 72 -6.85 3.77 15.63
C GLY A 72 -8.30 4.07 16.02
N LYS A 73 -9.13 4.60 15.10
CA LYS A 73 -10.55 4.89 15.33
C LYS A 73 -11.42 3.64 15.17
N VAL A 74 -11.04 2.76 14.25
CA VAL A 74 -11.59 1.40 14.11
C VAL A 74 -10.59 0.44 14.74
N ARG A 75 -10.95 -0.15 15.87
CA ARG A 75 -10.01 -0.94 16.71
C ARG A 75 -10.26 -2.44 16.69
N TYR A 76 -11.44 -2.85 16.22
CA TYR A 76 -11.91 -4.24 16.27
C TYR A 76 -12.52 -4.64 14.92
N TRP A 77 -12.42 -5.92 14.57
CA TRP A 77 -12.86 -6.43 13.27
C TRP A 77 -14.37 -6.39 13.08
N ASN A 78 -15.14 -6.51 14.17
CA ASN A 78 -16.59 -6.41 14.17
C ASN A 78 -17.12 -4.96 14.18
N ALA A 79 -16.26 -3.95 14.04
CA ALA A 79 -16.70 -2.55 14.05
C ALA A 79 -17.81 -2.29 13.01
N PRO A 80 -18.80 -1.43 13.30
CA PRO A 80 -19.95 -1.20 12.41
C PRO A 80 -19.55 -0.80 10.98
N ALA A 81 -18.45 -0.07 10.82
CA ALA A 81 -17.93 0.34 9.52
C ALA A 81 -17.45 -0.85 8.66
N ILE A 82 -16.86 -1.88 9.27
CA ILE A 82 -16.42 -3.12 8.60
C ILE A 82 -17.64 -4.02 8.36
N ALA A 83 -18.48 -4.22 9.37
CA ALA A 83 -19.68 -5.06 9.29
C ALA A 83 -20.63 -4.63 8.16
N ARG A 84 -20.85 -3.32 8.00
CA ARG A 84 -21.72 -2.79 6.94
C ARG A 84 -21.23 -3.11 5.52
N LEU A 85 -19.92 -3.24 5.32
CA LEU A 85 -19.34 -3.63 4.03
C LEU A 85 -19.38 -5.14 3.78
N ASN A 86 -19.63 -5.94 4.82
CA ASN A 86 -19.50 -7.38 4.81
C ASN A 86 -20.77 -8.08 5.34
N PRO A 87 -21.95 -7.83 4.73
CA PRO A 87 -23.20 -8.43 5.19
C PRO A 87 -23.12 -9.96 5.14
N GLY A 88 -23.58 -10.62 6.21
CA GLY A 88 -23.56 -12.08 6.35
C GLY A 88 -22.22 -12.67 6.83
N VAL A 89 -21.18 -11.85 7.00
CA VAL A 89 -19.89 -12.31 7.50
C VAL A 89 -19.85 -12.22 9.03
N ARG A 90 -19.48 -13.32 9.70
CA ARG A 90 -19.30 -13.36 11.16
C ARG A 90 -17.92 -12.79 11.51
N LEU A 91 -17.90 -11.52 11.91
CA LEU A 91 -16.68 -10.80 12.29
C LEU A 91 -16.35 -11.01 13.78
N PRO A 92 -15.10 -11.36 14.14
CA PRO A 92 -14.70 -11.45 15.53
C PRO A 92 -14.50 -10.06 16.15
N HIS A 93 -14.55 -10.01 17.48
CA HIS A 93 -14.20 -8.81 18.23
C HIS A 93 -12.68 -8.73 18.42
#